data_AF-A0A1G9YL56-F1
#
_entry.id   AF-A0A1G9YL56-F1
#
_cell.length_a   1.000
_cell.length_b   1.000
_cell.length_c   1.000
_cell.angle_alpha   90.00
_cell.angle_beta   90.00
_cell.angle_gamma   90.00
#
_symmetry.space_group_name_H-M   'P 1'
#
loop_
_entity.id
_entity.type
_entity.pdbx_description
1 polymer ?
#
loop_
_entity_poly.entity_id
_entity_poly.type
_entity_poly.pdbx_seq_one_letter_code
_entity_poly.pdbx_strand_id
1 'polypeptide(L)'
;MMLKTINHQSLNIQHNGSSFIKILDEPLEMPHSSTYNSLRLQDISMLDFQSRISMVFRAIARDKGVRLPLRGGEYGVEILLKSKRSNDDLSLLETTKAIIDGINSEVIENDAAIFHVKVRKVNKSIKVRAKNKPSDELDVSIKELNANRSALDFAGLTTHLSLKKSPYLIDGVDAELFYPHIELIHYDISEALRVDGFNIVTSIGALKMCFEGSVISKDLDNMAKTYTPILNELHNDYTRNIEELELIKIPQSKDKANVSISLK
;
A
#
# COMPACT_ATOMS: atom_id res chain seq x y z
N MET A 1 11.22 -24.43 -9.00
CA MET A 1 11.18 -24.29 -7.53
C MET A 1 10.00 -25.11 -7.05
N MET A 2 10.19 -26.09 -6.15
CA MET A 2 9.06 -26.86 -5.60
C MET A 2 8.41 -26.05 -4.47
N LEU A 3 7.08 -25.94 -4.49
CA LEU A 3 6.31 -25.34 -3.42
C LEU A 3 5.91 -26.41 -2.41
N LYS A 4 6.13 -26.14 -1.13
CA LYS A 4 5.53 -26.90 -0.03
C LYS A 4 4.10 -26.42 0.18
N THR A 5 3.22 -27.32 0.62
CA THR A 5 1.81 -27.01 0.91
C THR A 5 1.50 -27.31 2.37
N ILE A 6 0.97 -26.33 3.09
CA ILE A 6 0.47 -26.46 4.45
C ILE A 6 -1.06 -26.46 4.40
N ASN A 7 -1.68 -27.48 5.00
CA ASN A 7 -3.12 -27.55 5.22
C ASN A 7 -3.38 -27.47 6.74
N HIS A 8 -3.81 -26.31 7.25
CA HIS A 8 -3.99 -26.09 8.69
C HIS A 8 -5.34 -25.44 9.01
N GLN A 9 -6.22 -26.17 9.73
CA GLN A 9 -7.51 -25.72 10.30
C GLN A 9 -8.55 -25.08 9.37
N SER A 10 -8.20 -24.74 8.12
CA SER A 10 -8.99 -24.22 6.99
C SER A 10 -8.09 -23.40 6.03
N LEU A 11 -6.88 -23.04 6.46
CA LEU A 11 -5.88 -22.34 5.68
C LEU A 11 -5.12 -23.31 4.76
N ASN A 12 -5.05 -22.96 3.48
CA ASN A 12 -4.21 -23.64 2.50
C ASN A 12 -3.13 -22.67 2.01
N ILE A 13 -1.88 -22.95 2.39
CA ILE A 13 -0.74 -22.06 2.15
C ILE A 13 0.31 -22.81 1.34
N GLN A 14 0.82 -22.20 0.28
CA GLN A 14 1.96 -22.69 -0.47
C GLN A 14 3.16 -21.78 -0.26
N HIS A 15 4.37 -22.32 -0.10
CA HIS A 15 5.57 -21.50 0.04
C HIS A 15 6.82 -22.20 -0.51
N ASN A 16 7.87 -21.43 -0.75
CA ASN A 16 9.17 -21.96 -1.19
C ASN A 16 10.21 -22.09 -0.05
N GLY A 17 9.81 -21.72 1.18
CA GLY A 17 10.63 -21.82 2.38
C GLY A 17 11.32 -20.53 2.82
N SER A 18 11.42 -19.51 1.97
CA SER A 18 12.16 -18.29 2.34
C SER A 18 11.76 -16.98 1.69
N SER A 19 11.13 -16.99 0.52
CA SER A 19 10.92 -15.76 -0.25
C SER A 19 9.58 -15.67 -0.99
N PHE A 20 8.77 -16.72 -0.91
CA PHE A 20 7.46 -16.75 -1.55
C PHE A 20 6.45 -17.43 -0.66
N ILE A 21 5.31 -16.77 -0.46
CA ILE A 21 4.13 -17.27 0.25
C ILE A 21 2.93 -17.07 -0.68
N LYS A 22 2.06 -18.07 -0.77
CA LYS A 22 0.80 -18.01 -1.49
C LYS A 22 -0.30 -18.54 -0.60
N ILE A 23 -1.25 -17.69 -0.25
CA ILE A 23 -2.43 -18.03 0.56
C ILE A 23 -3.56 -18.30 -0.43
N LEU A 24 -4.13 -19.51 -0.41
CA LEU A 24 -5.20 -19.92 -1.32
C LEU A 24 -6.56 -19.60 -0.71
N ASP A 25 -6.86 -18.31 -0.63
CA ASP A 25 -8.13 -17.78 -0.14
C ASP A 25 -8.46 -16.44 -0.82
N GLU A 26 -9.70 -15.98 -0.67
CA GLU A 26 -10.17 -14.67 -1.15
C GLU A 26 -9.41 -13.53 -0.43
N PRO A 27 -8.81 -12.57 -1.16
CA PRO A 27 -8.10 -11.46 -0.54
C PRO A 27 -9.02 -10.65 0.40
N LEU A 28 -8.59 -10.40 1.62
CA LEU A 28 -9.28 -9.54 2.58
C LEU A 28 -8.70 -8.12 2.55
N GLU A 29 -9.50 -7.13 2.97
CA GLU A 29 -9.05 -5.75 3.11
C GLU A 29 -9.48 -5.16 4.46
N MET A 30 -8.65 -4.27 5.00
CA MET A 30 -9.05 -3.45 6.15
C MET A 30 -10.23 -2.55 5.79
N PRO A 31 -11.26 -2.46 6.64
CA PRO A 31 -12.45 -1.65 6.35
C PRO A 31 -12.17 -0.15 6.44
N HIS A 32 -12.94 0.63 5.67
CA HIS A 32 -12.78 2.09 5.58
C HIS A 32 -13.40 2.84 6.76
N SER A 33 -14.49 2.32 7.33
CA SER A 33 -15.29 2.96 8.38
C SER A 33 -15.08 2.29 9.74
N SER A 34 -15.56 2.93 10.80
CA SER A 34 -15.67 2.32 12.13
C SER A 34 -17.03 1.65 12.17
N THR A 35 -17.19 0.69 13.06
CA THR A 35 -18.49 0.04 13.28
C THR A 35 -19.53 1.00 13.87
N TYR A 36 -19.10 2.12 14.47
CA TYR A 36 -19.95 3.13 15.10
C TYR A 36 -19.83 4.52 14.43
N ASN A 37 -20.90 5.33 14.59
CA ASN A 37 -21.04 6.71 14.09
C ASN A 37 -20.13 7.74 14.80
N SER A 38 -19.06 7.28 15.46
CA SER A 38 -18.09 8.11 16.16
C SER A 38 -17.42 9.09 15.19
N LEU A 39 -17.27 10.33 15.62
CA LEU A 39 -16.65 11.36 14.80
C LEU A 39 -15.15 11.08 14.69
N ARG A 40 -14.61 11.18 13.48
CA ARG A 40 -13.21 10.85 13.17
C ARG A 40 -12.43 12.13 12.86
N LEU A 41 -11.42 12.41 13.66
CA LEU A 41 -10.47 13.49 13.42
C LEU A 41 -9.21 12.94 12.77
N GLN A 42 -8.87 13.52 11.61
CA GLN A 42 -7.66 13.20 10.85
C GLN A 42 -6.53 14.17 11.21
N ASP A 43 -5.29 13.70 11.11
CA ASP A 43 -4.11 14.54 11.34
C ASP A 43 -4.00 15.66 10.30
N ILE A 44 -3.81 16.90 10.76
CA ILE A 44 -3.78 18.09 9.91
C ILE A 44 -2.61 18.07 8.92
N SER A 45 -1.44 17.56 9.34
CA SER A 45 -0.25 17.51 8.49
C SER A 45 -0.44 16.51 7.35
N MET A 46 -1.13 15.41 7.64
CA MET A 46 -1.52 14.42 6.63
C MET A 46 -2.53 14.99 5.63
N LEU A 47 -3.56 15.71 6.10
CA LEU A 47 -4.54 16.36 5.21
C LEU A 47 -3.89 17.43 4.32
N ASP A 48 -2.97 18.25 4.85
CA ASP A 48 -2.22 19.23 4.05
C ASP A 48 -1.36 18.54 3.00
N PHE A 49 -0.68 17.44 3.36
CA PHE A 49 0.10 16.65 2.41
C PHE A 49 -0.78 16.08 1.28
N GLN A 50 -1.90 15.44 1.62
CA GLN A 50 -2.87 14.89 0.65
C GLN A 50 -3.41 15.99 -0.29
N SER A 51 -3.79 17.13 0.28
CA SER A 51 -4.27 18.30 -0.47
C SER A 51 -3.21 18.81 -1.46
N ARG A 52 -1.95 18.89 -1.06
CA ARG A 52 -0.85 19.29 -1.97
C ARG A 52 -0.70 18.35 -3.16
N ILE A 53 -0.82 17.03 -2.96
CA ILE A 53 -0.79 16.06 -4.06
C ILE A 53 -1.92 16.33 -5.06
N SER A 54 -3.16 16.43 -4.55
CA SER A 54 -4.34 16.71 -5.38
C SER A 54 -4.18 18.02 -6.16
N MET A 55 -3.69 19.08 -5.51
CA MET A 55 -3.52 20.40 -6.11
C MET A 55 -2.52 20.40 -7.27
N VAL A 56 -1.39 19.69 -7.12
CA VAL A 56 -0.38 19.56 -8.19
C VAL A 56 -0.98 18.84 -9.40
N PHE A 57 -1.71 17.74 -9.18
CA PHE A 57 -2.40 17.05 -10.26
C PHE A 57 -3.48 17.89 -10.93
N ARG A 58 -4.27 18.66 -10.17
CA ARG A 58 -5.27 19.58 -10.73
C ARG A 58 -4.63 20.65 -11.63
N ALA A 59 -3.49 21.21 -11.22
CA ALA A 59 -2.76 22.17 -12.04
C ALA A 59 -2.30 21.54 -13.37
N ILE A 60 -1.70 20.35 -13.30
CA ILE A 60 -1.20 19.63 -14.49
C ILE A 60 -2.35 19.20 -15.41
N ALA A 61 -3.46 18.72 -14.85
CA ALA A 61 -4.64 18.35 -15.62
C ALA A 61 -5.22 19.56 -16.35
N ARG A 62 -5.31 20.73 -15.67
CA ARG A 62 -5.73 21.99 -16.30
C ARG A 62 -4.81 22.36 -17.47
N ASP A 63 -3.50 22.27 -17.29
CA ASP A 63 -2.52 22.60 -18.34
C ASP A 63 -2.60 21.64 -19.53
N LYS A 64 -2.87 20.35 -19.28
CA LYS A 64 -3.05 19.32 -20.31
C LYS A 64 -4.48 19.28 -20.90
N GLY A 65 -5.41 20.12 -20.43
CA GLY A 65 -6.81 20.08 -20.84
C GLY A 65 -7.56 18.80 -20.45
N VAL A 66 -7.08 18.08 -19.43
CA VAL A 66 -7.67 16.85 -18.90
C VAL A 66 -8.71 17.20 -17.84
N ARG A 67 -9.90 16.60 -17.95
CA ARG A 67 -10.96 16.76 -16.94
C ARG A 67 -10.74 15.82 -15.77
N LEU A 68 -10.83 16.35 -14.55
CA LEU A 68 -10.80 15.58 -13.32
C LEU A 68 -12.19 15.49 -12.65
N PRO A 69 -12.43 14.47 -11.81
CA PRO A 69 -11.58 13.29 -11.63
C PRO A 69 -11.55 12.43 -12.91
N LEU A 70 -10.48 11.65 -13.09
CA LEU A 70 -10.38 10.63 -14.13
C LEU A 70 -11.46 9.56 -13.86
N ARG A 71 -12.31 9.31 -14.87
CA ARG A 71 -13.46 8.41 -14.77
C ARG A 71 -13.30 7.22 -15.69
N GLY A 72 -13.61 6.04 -15.17
CA GLY A 72 -13.61 4.79 -15.93
C GLY A 72 -12.20 4.34 -16.34
N GLY A 73 -11.91 3.06 -16.14
CA GLY A 73 -10.63 2.46 -16.52
C GLY A 73 -9.92 1.81 -15.35
N GLU A 74 -8.75 1.25 -15.67
CA GLU A 74 -7.85 0.61 -14.71
C GLU A 74 -6.54 1.40 -14.71
N TYR A 75 -6.14 1.86 -13.53
CA TYR A 75 -5.02 2.76 -13.38
C TYR A 75 -3.84 2.09 -12.68
N GLY A 76 -2.64 2.42 -13.13
CA GLY A 76 -1.38 2.14 -12.46
C GLY A 76 -0.81 3.41 -11.85
N VAL A 77 -0.31 3.34 -10.62
CA VAL A 77 0.34 4.46 -9.93
C VAL A 77 1.79 4.09 -9.60
N GLU A 78 2.73 4.85 -10.15
CA GLU A 78 4.15 4.73 -9.85
C GLU A 78 4.59 5.92 -8.99
N ILE A 79 5.26 5.62 -7.88
CA ILE A 79 5.69 6.59 -6.87
C ILE A 79 7.19 6.44 -6.66
N LEU A 80 7.94 7.53 -6.81
CA LEU A 80 9.35 7.59 -6.45
C LEU A 80 9.55 8.57 -5.30
N LEU A 81 9.93 8.02 -4.14
CA LEU A 81 10.23 8.77 -2.93
C LEU A 81 11.74 8.99 -2.84
N LYS A 82 12.17 10.25 -2.77
CA LYS A 82 13.57 10.61 -2.57
C LYS A 82 13.69 11.32 -1.24
N SER A 83 14.23 10.65 -0.22
CA SER A 83 14.35 11.18 1.13
C SER A 83 15.63 10.72 1.80
N LYS A 84 16.11 11.48 2.80
CA LYS A 84 17.18 11.06 3.72
C LYS A 84 16.65 10.38 4.98
N ARG A 85 15.34 10.47 5.21
CA ARG A 85 14.69 9.88 6.39
C ARG A 85 14.88 8.38 6.38
N SER A 86 15.09 7.79 7.55
CA SER A 86 15.16 6.33 7.69
C SER A 86 13.81 5.70 7.30
N ASN A 87 13.78 4.39 7.14
CA ASN A 87 12.52 3.70 6.92
C ASN A 87 11.65 3.64 8.20
N ASP A 88 12.26 3.72 9.39
CA ASP A 88 11.52 3.91 10.64
C ASP A 88 10.70 5.20 10.64
N ASP A 89 11.29 6.28 10.10
CA ASP A 89 10.61 7.56 10.00
C ASP A 89 9.58 7.61 8.85
N LEU A 90 9.76 6.77 7.83
CA LEU A 90 9.01 6.84 6.58
C LEU A 90 8.64 5.44 6.07
N SER A 91 7.60 4.86 6.65
CA SER A 91 7.00 3.60 6.18
C SER A 91 6.48 3.76 4.75
N LEU A 92 6.91 2.86 3.85
CA LEU A 92 6.46 2.87 2.46
C LEU A 92 4.95 2.65 2.34
N LEU A 93 4.40 1.71 3.11
CA LEU A 93 2.97 1.40 3.05
C LEU A 93 2.11 2.58 3.50
N GLU A 94 2.47 3.20 4.62
CA GLU A 94 1.71 4.35 5.16
C GLU A 94 1.88 5.61 4.31
N THR A 95 3.06 5.80 3.69
CA THR A 95 3.26 6.89 2.72
C THR A 95 2.46 6.65 1.45
N THR A 96 2.43 5.41 0.96
CA THR A 96 1.63 5.02 -0.20
C THR A 96 0.17 5.30 0.04
N LYS A 97 -0.38 4.86 1.19
CA LYS A 97 -1.77 5.16 1.57
C LYS A 97 -2.04 6.66 1.61
N ALA A 98 -1.15 7.45 2.21
CA ALA A 98 -1.32 8.90 2.23
C ALA A 98 -1.33 9.54 0.82
N ILE A 99 -0.52 9.04 -0.11
CA ILE A 99 -0.51 9.52 -1.50
C ILE A 99 -1.78 9.09 -2.25
N ILE A 100 -2.20 7.84 -2.10
CA ILE A 100 -3.41 7.29 -2.73
C ILE A 100 -4.66 8.04 -2.23
N ASP A 101 -4.78 8.28 -0.92
CA ASP A 101 -5.85 9.10 -0.34
C ASP A 101 -5.90 10.52 -0.97
N GLY A 102 -4.74 11.11 -1.29
CA GLY A 102 -4.65 12.43 -1.94
C GLY A 102 -4.99 12.42 -3.44
N ILE A 103 -5.02 11.24 -4.05
CA ILE A 103 -5.43 11.01 -5.45
C ILE A 103 -6.91 10.61 -5.51
N ASN A 104 -7.38 9.85 -4.52
CA ASN A 104 -8.74 9.34 -4.45
C ASN A 104 -9.77 10.48 -4.44
N SER A 105 -10.88 10.30 -5.16
CA SER A 105 -11.97 11.25 -5.43
C SER A 105 -11.61 12.56 -6.14
N GLU A 106 -10.36 13.02 -6.00
CA GLU A 106 -9.87 14.30 -6.52
C GLU A 106 -9.24 14.18 -7.91
N VAL A 107 -8.46 13.12 -8.12
CA VAL A 107 -7.69 12.86 -9.35
C VAL A 107 -8.20 11.61 -10.04
N ILE A 108 -8.45 10.53 -9.28
CA ILE A 108 -9.13 9.32 -9.75
C ILE A 108 -10.46 9.24 -9.00
N GLU A 109 -11.56 8.97 -9.70
CA GLU A 109 -12.91 9.00 -9.11
C GLU A 109 -13.07 8.05 -7.90
N ASN A 110 -12.43 6.88 -7.96
CA ASN A 110 -12.41 5.89 -6.90
C ASN A 110 -11.08 5.12 -6.95
N ASP A 111 -10.36 5.03 -5.83
CA ASP A 111 -9.10 4.28 -5.68
C ASP A 111 -9.25 2.77 -5.87
N ALA A 112 -10.46 2.22 -5.82
CA ALA A 112 -10.76 0.86 -6.28
C ALA A 112 -10.33 0.64 -7.75
N ALA A 113 -10.35 1.69 -8.58
CA ALA A 113 -9.90 1.66 -9.98
C ALA A 113 -8.36 1.60 -10.13
N ILE A 114 -7.59 1.64 -9.04
CA ILE A 114 -6.13 1.49 -9.05
C ILE A 114 -5.80 0.01 -8.94
N PHE A 115 -5.25 -0.56 -10.02
CA PHE A 115 -4.97 -1.99 -10.17
C PHE A 115 -3.50 -2.32 -10.00
N HIS A 116 -2.63 -1.31 -10.07
CA HIS A 116 -1.20 -1.47 -9.85
C HIS A 116 -0.67 -0.28 -9.07
N VAL A 117 0.08 -0.54 -8.00
CA VAL A 117 0.84 0.49 -7.30
C VAL A 117 2.28 0.02 -7.20
N LYS A 118 3.22 0.86 -7.63
CA LYS A 118 4.65 0.61 -7.46
C LYS A 118 5.31 1.80 -6.80
N VAL A 119 5.87 1.58 -5.62
CA VAL A 119 6.57 2.60 -4.84
C VAL A 119 8.02 2.20 -4.67
N ARG A 120 8.93 3.15 -4.90
CA ARG A 120 10.35 2.98 -4.60
C ARG A 120 10.86 4.13 -3.75
N LYS A 121 11.62 3.84 -2.71
CA LYS A 121 12.38 4.82 -1.95
C LYS A 121 13.84 4.80 -2.39
N VAL A 122 14.38 5.98 -2.66
CA VAL A 122 15.80 6.18 -2.97
C VAL A 122 16.39 7.12 -1.94
N ASN A 123 17.47 6.67 -1.30
CA ASN A 123 18.21 7.52 -0.38
C ASN A 123 18.96 8.61 -1.17
N LYS A 124 18.48 9.85 -1.12
CA LYS A 124 19.07 10.96 -1.87
C LYS A 124 20.01 11.75 -0.97
N SER A 125 21.30 11.74 -1.28
CA SER A 125 22.28 12.69 -0.73
C SER A 125 22.01 14.10 -1.32
N ILE A 126 20.99 14.79 -0.81
CA ILE A 126 20.70 16.16 -1.26
C ILE A 126 21.86 17.06 -0.84
N LYS A 127 22.54 17.66 -1.83
CA LYS A 127 23.48 18.77 -1.66
C LYS A 127 22.82 19.83 -0.77
N VAL A 128 23.54 20.30 0.25
CA VAL A 128 23.12 21.26 1.28
C VAL A 128 22.06 22.23 0.75
N ARG A 129 20.77 21.95 1.00
CA ARG A 129 19.68 22.90 0.74
C ARG A 129 19.69 23.94 1.86
N ALA A 130 19.20 25.13 1.58
CA ALA A 130 18.94 26.14 2.61
C ALA A 130 18.17 25.50 3.79
N LYS A 131 18.52 25.85 5.04
CA LYS A 131 18.05 25.22 6.28
C LYS A 131 16.52 25.05 6.42
N ASN A 132 15.72 25.73 5.61
CA ASN A 132 14.25 25.81 5.74
C ASN A 132 13.47 25.11 4.61
N LYS A 133 14.10 24.28 3.76
CA LYS A 133 13.38 23.54 2.69
C LYS A 133 13.18 22.06 3.07
N PRO A 134 12.01 21.48 2.75
CA PRO A 134 11.80 20.05 2.89
C PRO A 134 12.89 19.26 2.14
N SER A 135 13.40 18.21 2.79
CA SER A 135 14.40 17.30 2.21
C SER A 135 13.77 16.20 1.36
N ASP A 136 12.45 16.11 1.32
CA ASP A 136 11.79 15.04 0.58
C ASP A 136 11.37 15.54 -0.80
N GLU A 137 11.52 14.68 -1.78
CA GLU A 137 11.12 14.91 -3.16
C GLU A 137 10.30 13.72 -3.64
N LEU A 138 9.20 14.03 -4.31
CA LEU A 138 8.20 13.08 -4.74
C LEU A 138 7.99 13.20 -6.26
N ASP A 139 8.04 12.06 -6.93
CA ASP A 139 7.57 11.92 -8.30
C ASP A 139 6.40 10.93 -8.29
N VAL A 140 5.31 11.25 -8.99
CA VAL A 140 4.14 10.37 -9.12
C VAL A 140 3.69 10.34 -10.57
N SER A 141 3.47 9.14 -11.10
CA SER A 141 2.91 8.92 -12.43
C SER A 141 1.67 8.04 -12.33
N ILE A 142 0.58 8.48 -12.97
CA ILE A 142 -0.68 7.76 -13.12
C ILE A 142 -0.79 7.35 -14.58
N LYS A 143 -0.94 6.04 -14.83
CA LYS A 143 -1.04 5.44 -16.17
C LYS A 143 -2.38 4.76 -16.34
N GLU A 144 -2.97 4.87 -17.52
CA GLU A 144 -4.08 3.99 -17.93
C GLU A 144 -3.49 2.65 -18.39
N LEU A 145 -3.78 1.56 -17.69
CA LEU A 145 -3.18 0.26 -17.94
C LEU A 145 -3.57 -0.31 -19.31
N ASN A 146 -4.85 -0.22 -19.68
CA ASN A 146 -5.36 -0.75 -20.95
C ASN A 146 -4.84 0.01 -22.18
N ALA A 147 -4.59 1.30 -22.03
CA ALA A 147 -4.05 2.15 -23.11
C ALA A 147 -2.52 2.26 -23.09
N ASN A 148 -1.87 1.70 -22.06
CA ASN A 148 -0.45 1.80 -21.77
C ASN A 148 0.11 3.22 -21.97
N ARG A 149 -0.64 4.23 -21.53
CA ARG A 149 -0.30 5.66 -21.68
C ARG A 149 -0.31 6.37 -20.34
N SER A 150 0.59 7.35 -20.18
CA SER A 150 0.56 8.26 -19.02
C SER A 150 -0.72 9.10 -19.09
N ALA A 151 -1.54 9.02 -18.04
CA ALA A 151 -2.70 9.89 -17.88
C ALA A 151 -2.24 11.24 -17.32
N LEU A 152 -1.57 11.22 -16.17
CA LEU A 152 -1.06 12.39 -15.46
C LEU A 152 0.22 12.02 -14.74
N ASP A 153 1.15 12.96 -14.64
CA ASP A 153 2.45 12.73 -14.01
C ASP A 153 3.03 14.05 -13.52
N PHE A 154 3.78 14.00 -12.43
CA PHE A 154 4.65 15.07 -11.97
C PHE A 154 5.96 14.52 -11.43
N ALA A 155 7.01 15.32 -11.51
CA ALA A 155 8.32 15.01 -10.96
C ALA A 155 8.89 16.20 -10.19
N GLY A 156 9.66 15.91 -9.15
CA GLY A 156 10.42 16.89 -8.40
C GLY A 156 9.61 17.68 -7.37
N LEU A 157 8.43 17.21 -6.96
CA LEU A 157 7.64 17.89 -5.94
C LEU A 157 8.39 17.86 -4.61
N THR A 158 8.91 19.03 -4.20
CA THR A 158 9.57 19.17 -2.90
C THR A 158 8.52 19.48 -1.83
N THR A 159 8.31 18.55 -0.91
CA THR A 159 7.29 18.65 0.15
C THR A 159 7.75 17.90 1.40
N HIS A 160 7.08 18.07 2.53
CA HIS A 160 7.28 17.20 3.69
C HIS A 160 6.37 15.97 3.54
N LEU A 161 6.96 14.79 3.41
CA LEU A 161 6.18 13.55 3.31
C LEU A 161 5.56 13.23 4.67
N SER A 162 4.23 13.05 4.67
CA SER A 162 3.46 12.68 5.87
C SER A 162 2.89 11.28 5.71
N LEU A 163 2.94 10.50 6.79
CA LEU A 163 2.37 9.16 6.84
C LEU A 163 0.86 9.22 7.09
N LYS A 164 0.12 8.22 6.61
CA LYS A 164 -1.24 7.99 7.06
C LYS A 164 -1.20 7.63 8.55
N LYS A 165 -2.05 8.28 9.34
CA LYS A 165 -2.24 7.99 10.77
C LYS A 165 -3.65 7.47 10.99
N SER A 166 -3.80 6.63 12.02
CA SER A 166 -5.12 6.26 12.51
C SER A 166 -5.88 7.51 12.97
N PRO A 167 -7.18 7.62 12.68
CA PRO A 167 -7.97 8.76 13.13
C PRO A 167 -8.09 8.75 14.65
N TYR A 168 -8.18 9.93 15.24
CA TYR A 168 -8.66 10.08 16.60
C TYR A 168 -10.19 10.00 16.60
N LEU A 169 -10.76 9.17 17.46
CA LEU A 169 -12.20 9.11 17.65
C LEU A 169 -12.63 10.12 18.71
N ILE A 170 -13.55 11.02 18.36
CA ILE A 170 -14.24 11.86 19.34
C ILE A 170 -15.44 11.05 19.85
N ASP A 171 -15.55 10.95 21.17
CA ASP A 171 -16.64 10.26 21.87
C ASP A 171 -16.76 8.76 21.53
N GLY A 172 -15.75 8.18 20.88
CA GLY A 172 -15.63 6.74 20.60
C GLY A 172 -14.45 6.11 21.33
N VAL A 173 -14.32 4.79 21.23
CA VAL A 173 -13.21 4.02 21.81
C VAL A 173 -12.39 3.32 20.73
N ASP A 174 -11.09 3.15 20.96
CA ASP A 174 -10.16 2.56 19.98
C ASP A 174 -10.59 1.15 19.51
N ALA A 175 -11.32 0.40 20.35
CA ALA A 175 -11.88 -0.90 19.99
C ALA A 175 -12.84 -0.85 18.79
N GLU A 176 -13.39 0.31 18.45
CA GLU A 176 -14.24 0.51 17.27
C GLU A 176 -13.46 0.53 15.95
N LEU A 177 -12.14 0.64 16.01
CA LEU A 177 -11.23 0.54 14.88
C LEU A 177 -10.64 -0.87 14.74
N PHE A 178 -10.92 -1.76 15.68
CA PHE A 178 -10.36 -3.09 15.73
C PHE A 178 -11.28 -4.12 15.06
N TYR A 179 -10.74 -4.86 14.09
CA TYR A 179 -11.43 -5.88 13.31
C TYR A 179 -10.74 -7.23 13.49
N PRO A 180 -11.03 -7.96 14.59
CA PRO A 180 -10.26 -9.15 14.97
C PRO A 180 -10.16 -10.21 13.86
N HIS A 181 -11.24 -10.43 13.10
CA HIS A 181 -11.29 -11.43 12.03
C HIS A 181 -10.39 -11.10 10.83
N ILE A 182 -9.94 -9.86 10.68
CA ILE A 182 -8.98 -9.42 9.66
C ILE A 182 -7.61 -9.20 10.31
N GLU A 183 -7.59 -8.50 11.43
CA GLU A 183 -6.34 -8.11 12.09
C GLU A 183 -5.63 -9.26 12.77
N LEU A 184 -6.30 -10.37 13.12
CA LEU A 184 -5.65 -11.53 13.75
C LEU A 184 -5.31 -12.65 12.76
N ILE A 185 -5.72 -12.56 11.49
CA ILE A 185 -5.48 -13.63 10.50
C ILE A 185 -3.99 -13.95 10.33
N HIS A 186 -3.14 -12.95 10.53
CA HIS A 186 -1.70 -13.09 10.39
C HIS A 186 -1.08 -14.02 11.43
N TYR A 187 -1.69 -14.19 12.62
CA TYR A 187 -1.19 -15.09 13.65
C TYR A 187 -1.24 -16.54 13.19
N ASP A 188 -2.39 -17.00 12.69
CA ASP A 188 -2.56 -18.38 12.24
C ASP A 188 -1.67 -18.69 11.03
N ILE A 189 -1.55 -17.73 10.09
CA ILE A 189 -0.70 -17.88 8.91
C ILE A 189 0.78 -17.91 9.28
N SER A 190 1.23 -16.98 10.11
CA SER A 190 2.65 -16.88 10.51
C SER A 190 3.08 -18.08 11.35
N GLU A 191 2.22 -18.56 12.25
CA GLU A 191 2.51 -19.74 13.06
C GLU A 191 2.59 -21.00 12.19
N ALA A 192 1.64 -21.20 11.26
CA ALA A 192 1.69 -22.33 10.33
C ALA A 192 2.99 -22.33 9.49
N LEU A 193 3.40 -21.16 8.99
CA LEU A 193 4.65 -20.99 8.25
C LEU A 193 5.89 -21.27 9.12
N ARG A 194 5.90 -20.79 10.36
CA ARG A 194 7.00 -21.00 11.31
C ARG A 194 7.16 -22.49 11.65
N VAL A 195 6.06 -23.21 11.88
CA VAL A 195 6.06 -24.65 12.16
C VAL A 195 6.56 -25.47 10.97
N ASP A 196 6.26 -25.08 9.72
CA ASP A 196 6.84 -25.74 8.52
C ASP A 196 8.31 -25.38 8.26
N GLY A 197 8.87 -24.45 9.05
CA GLY A 197 10.25 -24.00 8.94
C GLY A 197 10.48 -22.97 7.84
N PHE A 198 9.46 -22.18 7.49
CA PHE A 198 9.65 -20.99 6.67
C PHE A 198 10.50 -19.97 7.43
N ASN A 199 11.53 -19.44 6.79
CA ASN A 199 12.39 -18.42 7.39
C ASN A 199 12.80 -17.40 6.34
N ILE A 200 12.56 -16.12 6.61
CA ILE A 200 12.95 -15.04 5.71
C ILE A 200 14.47 -14.88 5.79
N VAL A 201 15.15 -15.10 4.67
CA VAL A 201 16.62 -15.07 4.59
C VAL A 201 17.15 -13.68 4.19
N THR A 202 16.30 -12.82 3.62
CA THR A 202 16.70 -11.49 3.13
C THR A 202 16.39 -10.40 4.16
N SER A 203 17.33 -9.49 4.39
CA SER A 203 17.20 -8.41 5.38
C SER A 203 16.71 -7.08 4.81
N ILE A 204 16.78 -6.90 3.49
CA ILE A 204 16.36 -5.71 2.74
C ILE A 204 15.71 -6.26 1.47
N GLY A 205 14.50 -5.82 1.14
CA GLY A 205 13.80 -6.48 0.05
C GLY A 205 12.78 -5.61 -0.67
N ALA A 206 12.70 -5.84 -1.97
CA ALA A 206 11.54 -5.45 -2.74
C ALA A 206 10.40 -6.41 -2.38
N LEU A 207 9.28 -5.86 -1.94
CA LEU A 207 8.08 -6.60 -1.60
C LEU A 207 7.09 -6.51 -2.75
N LYS A 208 6.66 -7.65 -3.27
CA LYS A 208 5.57 -7.72 -4.25
C LYS A 208 4.40 -8.50 -3.68
N MET A 209 3.20 -7.91 -3.70
CA MET A 209 1.95 -8.58 -3.38
C MET A 209 1.02 -8.59 -4.59
N CYS A 210 0.48 -9.76 -4.92
CA CYS A 210 -0.56 -9.93 -5.94
C CYS A 210 -1.82 -10.47 -5.28
N PHE A 211 -2.94 -9.81 -5.53
CA PHE A 211 -4.26 -10.16 -5.02
C PHE A 211 -5.13 -10.64 -6.19
N GLU A 212 -5.44 -11.93 -6.21
CA GLU A 212 -6.24 -12.56 -7.24
C GLU A 212 -7.60 -12.97 -6.67
N GLY A 213 -8.70 -12.66 -7.36
CA GLY A 213 -10.06 -13.00 -6.89
C GLY A 213 -11.07 -11.86 -7.12
N SER A 214 -12.04 -11.72 -6.21
CA SER A 214 -13.05 -10.64 -6.24
C SER A 214 -12.48 -9.34 -5.67
N VAL A 215 -11.49 -8.76 -6.36
CA VAL A 215 -10.67 -7.62 -5.90
C VAL A 215 -11.02 -6.27 -6.53
N ILE A 216 -11.95 -6.24 -7.49
CA ILE A 216 -12.27 -5.03 -8.26
C ILE A 216 -12.73 -3.88 -7.37
N SER A 217 -13.52 -4.17 -6.32
CA SER A 217 -14.08 -3.17 -5.42
C SER A 217 -13.21 -2.88 -4.20
N LYS A 218 -12.03 -3.48 -4.10
CA LYS A 218 -11.15 -3.44 -2.92
C LYS A 218 -10.03 -2.43 -3.11
N ASP A 219 -9.41 -1.97 -2.04
CA ASP A 219 -8.27 -1.06 -2.06
C ASP A 219 -6.95 -1.83 -1.96
N LEU A 220 -5.98 -1.48 -2.82
CA LEU A 220 -4.68 -2.16 -2.82
C LEU A 220 -3.91 -1.98 -1.51
N ASP A 221 -3.93 -0.78 -0.95
CA ASP A 221 -3.24 -0.45 0.29
C ASP A 221 -3.94 -1.03 1.52
N ASN A 222 -5.28 -1.09 1.55
CA ASN A 222 -6.01 -1.76 2.63
C ASN A 222 -5.80 -3.29 2.59
N MET A 223 -5.79 -3.91 1.41
CA MET A 223 -5.40 -5.32 1.27
C MET A 223 -3.96 -5.53 1.72
N ALA A 224 -3.01 -4.71 1.28
CA ALA A 224 -1.61 -4.82 1.71
C ALA A 224 -1.46 -4.70 3.24
N LYS A 225 -2.18 -3.78 3.88
CA LYS A 225 -2.22 -3.65 5.35
C LYS A 225 -2.67 -4.92 6.05
N THR A 226 -3.64 -5.66 5.49
CA THR A 226 -4.10 -6.93 6.06
C THR A 226 -3.00 -8.00 6.09
N TYR A 227 -2.17 -8.08 5.03
CA TYR A 227 -1.21 -9.19 4.89
C TYR A 227 0.22 -8.85 5.31
N THR A 228 0.62 -7.57 5.34
CA THR A 228 1.98 -7.20 5.79
C THR A 228 2.37 -7.65 7.20
N PRO A 229 1.46 -7.72 8.21
CA PRO A 229 1.81 -8.20 9.55
C PRO A 229 2.37 -9.63 9.57
N ILE A 230 2.01 -10.48 8.61
CA ILE A 230 2.57 -11.84 8.47
C ILE A 230 4.10 -11.79 8.38
N LEU A 231 4.64 -10.82 7.62
CA LEU A 231 6.08 -10.69 7.43
C LEU A 231 6.79 -10.21 8.69
N ASN A 232 6.14 -9.34 9.49
CA ASN A 232 6.69 -8.84 10.73
C ASN A 232 6.75 -9.91 11.83
N GLU A 233 5.78 -10.82 11.87
CA GLU A 233 5.79 -11.99 12.77
C GLU A 233 6.82 -13.05 12.37
N LEU A 234 7.11 -13.17 11.07
CA LEU A 234 8.11 -14.13 10.56
C LEU A 234 9.54 -13.59 10.66
N HIS A 235 9.72 -12.28 10.57
CA HIS A 235 11.00 -11.62 10.72
C HIS A 235 10.77 -10.24 11.32
N ASN A 236 11.13 -10.08 12.60
CA ASN A 236 10.91 -8.87 13.39
C ASN A 236 11.09 -7.60 12.54
N ASP A 237 10.00 -6.87 12.35
CA ASP A 237 9.96 -5.58 11.65
C ASP A 237 10.44 -5.60 10.18
N TYR A 238 10.27 -6.72 9.45
CA TYR A 238 10.63 -6.83 8.03
C TYR A 238 10.13 -5.64 7.19
N THR A 239 8.90 -5.18 7.45
CA THR A 239 8.30 -4.08 6.69
C THR A 239 9.07 -2.76 6.77
N ARG A 240 9.92 -2.60 7.80
CA ARG A 240 10.79 -1.42 7.95
C ARG A 240 11.99 -1.46 7.01
N ASN A 241 12.33 -2.59 6.42
CA ASN A 241 13.48 -2.69 5.52
C ASN A 241 13.09 -2.71 4.04
N ILE A 242 11.82 -2.42 3.73
CA ILE A 242 11.32 -2.41 2.35
C ILE A 242 11.71 -1.09 1.68
N GLU A 243 12.42 -1.20 0.55
CA GLU A 243 12.78 -0.07 -0.30
C GLU A 243 11.94 0.01 -1.59
N GLU A 244 11.32 -1.09 -1.99
CA GLU A 244 10.40 -1.16 -3.12
C GLU A 244 9.16 -1.97 -2.74
N LEU A 245 7.97 -1.42 -3.00
CA LEU A 245 6.68 -2.04 -2.79
C LEU A 245 5.94 -2.10 -4.13
N GLU A 246 5.48 -3.28 -4.52
CA GLU A 246 4.64 -3.48 -5.71
C GLU A 246 3.36 -4.22 -5.31
N LEU A 247 2.20 -3.62 -5.58
CA LEU A 247 0.88 -4.15 -5.28
C LEU A 247 0.08 -4.31 -6.58
N ILE A 248 -0.54 -5.47 -6.79
CA ILE A 248 -1.24 -5.78 -8.05
C ILE A 248 -2.60 -6.43 -7.76
N LYS A 249 -3.65 -5.96 -8.44
CA LYS A 249 -4.95 -6.63 -8.55
C LYS A 249 -5.03 -7.47 -9.81
N ILE A 250 -5.55 -8.68 -9.69
CA ILE A 250 -5.85 -9.55 -10.84
C ILE A 250 -7.28 -10.08 -10.67
N PRO A 251 -8.28 -9.50 -11.37
CA PRO A 251 -9.65 -9.98 -11.27
C PRO A 251 -9.77 -11.43 -11.73
N GLN A 252 -10.30 -12.29 -10.86
CA GLN A 252 -10.56 -13.70 -11.15
C GLN A 252 -11.83 -14.19 -10.42
N SER A 253 -12.32 -15.37 -10.79
CA SER A 253 -13.37 -16.06 -10.03
C SER A 253 -12.90 -16.37 -8.60
N LYS A 254 -13.81 -16.31 -7.62
CA LYS A 254 -13.54 -16.66 -6.22
C LYS A 254 -12.88 -18.04 -6.05
N ASP A 255 -13.27 -19.01 -6.88
CA ASP A 255 -12.72 -20.38 -6.84
C ASP A 255 -11.22 -20.48 -7.18
N LYS A 256 -10.63 -19.40 -7.70
CA LYS A 256 -9.19 -19.30 -8.03
C LYS A 256 -8.48 -18.23 -7.20
N ALA A 257 -9.16 -17.68 -6.20
CA ALA A 257 -8.65 -16.57 -5.44
C ALA A 257 -7.40 -16.95 -4.65
N ASN A 258 -6.46 -16.03 -4.59
CA ASN A 258 -5.24 -16.20 -3.81
C ASN A 258 -4.57 -14.86 -3.53
N VAL A 259 -3.72 -14.87 -2.50
CA VAL A 259 -2.79 -13.78 -2.20
C VAL A 259 -1.38 -14.32 -2.34
N SER A 260 -0.60 -13.75 -3.25
CA SER A 260 0.80 -14.11 -3.47
C SER A 260 1.73 -13.01 -2.95
N ILE A 261 2.62 -13.35 -2.04
CA ILE A 261 3.62 -12.47 -1.42
C ILE A 261 5.00 -12.94 -1.86
N SER A 262 5.74 -12.07 -2.54
CA SER A 262 7.11 -12.35 -3.01
C SER A 262 8.09 -11.36 -2.39
N LEU A 263 9.17 -11.89 -1.83
CA LEU A 263 10.31 -11.17 -1.27
C LEU A 263 11.47 -11.30 -2.27
N LYS A 264 12.05 -10.18 -2.68
CA LYS A 264 13.18 -10.15 -3.62
C LYS A 264 14.37 -9.40 -3.05
#